data_AF-A0A962BDY4-F1
#
_entry.id   AF-A0A962BDY4-F1
#
_cell.length_a   1.000
_cell.length_b   1.000
_cell.length_c   1.000
_cell.angle_alpha   90.00
_cell.angle_beta   90.00
_cell.angle_gamma   90.00
#
_symmetry.space_group_name_H-M   'P 1'
#
loop_
_entity.id
_entity.type
_entity.pdbx_description
1 polymer ?
#
loop_
_entity_poly.entity_id
_entity_poly.type
_entity_poly.pdbx_seq_one_letter_code
_entity_poly.pdbx_strand_id
1 'polypeptide(L)'
;MQIHNEEASRRRPVNLTIREDLLKEAKELNLNASKAAESGIIVAIQKAQEDLWLEQNKKAIESYNRDIEERGLLLKPSWLKDK
;
A
#
# COMPACT_ATOMS: atom_id res chain seq x y z
N MET A 1 11.97 10.75 -3.98
CA MET A 1 10.73 10.17 -4.51
C MET A 1 9.78 11.32 -4.75
N GLN A 2 9.70 11.80 -5.99
CA GLN A 2 8.97 13.01 -6.33
C GLN A 2 7.53 12.60 -6.59
N ILE A 3 6.66 12.79 -5.60
CA ILE A 3 5.22 12.71 -5.82
C ILE A 3 4.91 13.94 -6.68
N HIS A 4 4.76 13.75 -7.99
CA HIS A 4 4.28 14.79 -8.89
C HIS A 4 2.83 15.11 -8.51
N ASN A 5 2.71 16.03 -7.56
CA ASN A 5 1.49 16.71 -7.18
C ASN A 5 1.41 17.99 -8.02
N GLU A 6 0.75 17.93 -9.18
CA GLU A 6 0.36 19.14 -9.92
C GLU A 6 -0.81 18.89 -10.90
N GLU A 7 -1.05 17.65 -11.35
CA GLU A 7 -2.34 17.27 -11.95
C GLU A 7 -3.31 16.84 -10.85
N ALA A 8 -3.94 17.81 -10.18
CA ALA A 8 -5.16 17.51 -9.45
C ALA A 8 -6.22 16.97 -10.43
N SER A 9 -6.24 15.65 -10.58
CA SER A 9 -7.42 14.80 -10.74
C SER A 9 -8.40 15.21 -11.84
N ARG A 10 -8.04 15.03 -13.11
CA ARG A 10 -9.07 14.80 -14.13
C ARG A 10 -9.62 13.37 -13.97
N ARG A 11 -10.77 13.24 -13.29
CA ARG A 11 -11.50 11.97 -13.24
C ARG A 11 -11.96 11.62 -14.64
N ARG A 12 -11.52 10.47 -15.13
CA ARG A 12 -12.01 9.91 -16.39
C ARG A 12 -13.13 8.92 -16.08
N PRO A 13 -14.33 9.07 -16.66
CA PRO A 13 -15.35 8.06 -16.54
C PRO A 13 -14.85 6.77 -17.19
N VAL A 14 -14.94 5.67 -16.45
CA VAL A 14 -14.54 4.33 -16.86
C VAL A 14 -15.74 3.41 -16.70
N ASN A 15 -15.95 2.52 -17.67
CA ASN A 15 -16.95 1.47 -17.57
C ASN A 15 -16.31 0.28 -16.85
N LEU A 16 -16.94 -0.16 -15.77
CA LEU A 16 -16.49 -1.26 -14.92
C LEU A 16 -17.65 -2.20 -14.63
N THR A 17 -17.36 -3.50 -14.62
CA THR A 17 -18.32 -4.54 -14.27
C THR A 17 -18.17 -4.85 -12.79
N ILE A 18 -19.22 -4.61 -12.01
CA ILE A 18 -19.33 -4.97 -10.60
C ILE A 18 -20.51 -5.94 -10.45
N ARG A 19 -20.42 -6.85 -9.48
CA ARG A 19 -21.52 -7.75 -9.14
C ARG A 19 -22.79 -6.95 -8.80
N GLU A 20 -23.92 -7.42 -9.31
CA GLU A 20 -25.21 -6.74 -9.15
C GLU A 20 -25.65 -6.64 -7.69
N ASP A 21 -25.41 -7.68 -6.89
CA ASP A 21 -25.79 -7.73 -5.48
C ASP A 21 -25.09 -6.65 -4.66
N LEU A 22 -23.79 -6.43 -4.89
CA LEU A 22 -23.02 -5.36 -4.25
C LEU A 22 -23.50 -3.96 -4.66
N LEU A 23 -23.88 -3.77 -5.93
CA LEU A 23 -24.43 -2.49 -6.38
C LEU A 23 -25.80 -2.22 -5.76
N LYS A 24 -26.63 -3.26 -5.63
CA LYS A 24 -27.94 -3.16 -4.98
C LYS A 24 -27.80 -2.80 -3.51
N GLU A 25 -26.95 -3.51 -2.77
CA GLU A 25 -26.67 -3.23 -1.36
C GLU A 25 -26.08 -1.82 -1.17
N ALA A 26 -25.11 -1.42 -2.00
CA ALA A 26 -24.55 -0.07 -1.96
C ALA A 26 -25.63 1.00 -2.17
N LYS A 27 -26.58 0.77 -3.08
CA LYS A 27 -27.69 1.69 -3.33
C LYS A 27 -28.67 1.75 -2.16
N GLU A 28 -29.00 0.61 -1.56
CA GLU A 28 -29.85 0.51 -0.36
C GLU A 28 -29.22 1.25 0.83
N LEU A 29 -27.90 1.21 0.95
CA LEU A 29 -27.11 1.92 1.96
C LEU A 29 -26.75 3.37 1.57
N ASN A 30 -27.23 3.86 0.42
CA ASN A 30 -26.95 5.19 -0.11
C ASN A 30 -25.44 5.52 -0.24
N LEU A 31 -24.64 4.50 -0.57
CA LEU A 31 -23.20 4.62 -0.78
C LEU A 31 -22.88 5.07 -2.21
N ASN A 32 -21.84 5.89 -2.35
CA ASN A 32 -21.33 6.30 -3.66
C ASN A 32 -20.40 5.21 -4.23
N ALA A 33 -20.93 4.38 -5.11
CA ALA A 33 -20.20 3.27 -5.73
C ALA A 33 -18.91 3.70 -6.45
N SER A 34 -18.91 4.85 -7.13
CA SER A 34 -17.72 5.37 -7.82
C SER A 34 -16.62 5.74 -6.84
N LYS A 35 -16.97 6.41 -5.73
CA LYS A 35 -16.01 6.78 -4.67
C LYS A 35 -15.47 5.53 -3.95
N ALA A 36 -16.32 4.54 -3.71
CA ALA A 36 -15.92 3.27 -3.11
C ALA A 36 -14.95 2.51 -4.03
N ALA A 37 -15.24 2.44 -5.34
CA ALA A 37 -14.36 1.83 -6.33
C ALA A 37 -13.00 2.54 -6.40
N GLU A 38 -12.99 3.88 -6.44
CA GLU A 38 -11.75 4.69 -6.42
C GLU A 38 -10.90 4.37 -5.18
N SER A 39 -11.53 4.32 -4.01
CA SER A 39 -10.86 4.02 -2.75
C SER A 39 -10.28 2.59 -2.73
N GLY A 40 -11.04 1.61 -3.23
CA GLY A 40 -10.57 0.23 -3.37
C GLY A 40 -9.38 0.10 -4.32
N ILE A 41 -9.40 0.83 -5.43
CA ILE A 41 -8.28 0.86 -6.39
C ILE A 41 -7.02 1.45 -5.76
N ILE A 42 -7.14 2.54 -4.99
CA ILE A 42 -6.00 3.15 -4.29
C ILE A 42 -5.33 2.14 -3.35
N VAL A 43 -6.12 1.44 -2.53
CA VAL A 43 -5.61 0.41 -1.62
C VAL A 43 -4.94 -0.74 -2.38
N ALA A 44 -5.55 -1.20 -3.48
CA ALA A 44 -4.99 -2.26 -4.30
C ALA A 44 -3.65 -1.86 -4.94
N ILE A 45 -3.53 -0.61 -5.42
CA ILE A 45 -2.29 -0.06 -5.98
C ILE A 45 -1.19 0.00 -4.91
N GLN A 46 -1.50 0.53 -3.73
CA GLN A 46 -0.54 0.62 -2.62
C GLN A 46 0.00 -0.77 -2.25
N LYS A 47 -0.89 -1.75 -2.08
CA LYS A 47 -0.49 -3.12 -1.79
C LYS A 47 0.41 -3.71 -2.88
N ALA A 48 0.05 -3.55 -4.15
CA ALA A 48 0.86 -4.04 -5.25
C ALA A 48 2.25 -3.39 -5.30
N GLN A 49 2.35 -2.10 -4.94
CA GLN A 49 3.63 -1.40 -4.84
C GLN A 49 4.47 -1.89 -3.66
N GLU A 50 3.85 -2.14 -2.51
CA GLU A 50 4.52 -2.73 -1.34
C GLU A 50 5.09 -4.11 -1.67
N ASP A 51 4.28 -4.98 -2.29
CA ASP A 51 4.67 -6.32 -2.69
C ASP A 51 5.86 -6.28 -3.67
N LEU A 52 5.79 -5.40 -4.68
CA LEU A 52 6.86 -5.21 -5.65
C LEU A 52 8.15 -4.70 -4.99
N TRP A 53 8.03 -3.76 -4.05
CA TRP A 53 9.19 -3.22 -3.34
C TRP A 53 9.85 -4.30 -2.48
N LEU A 54 9.06 -5.12 -1.77
CA LEU A 54 9.58 -6.22 -0.97
C LEU A 54 10.33 -7.24 -1.84
N GLU A 55 9.79 -7.59 -3.00
CA GLU A 55 10.44 -8.49 -3.95
C GLU A 55 11.79 -7.92 -4.43
N GLN A 56 11.79 -6.66 -4.85
CA GLN A 56 13.00 -5.98 -5.34
C GLN A 56 14.07 -5.85 -4.25
N ASN A 57 13.68 -5.63 -3.00
CA ASN A 57 14.60 -5.37 -1.89
C ASN A 57 14.91 -6.61 -1.06
N LYS A 58 14.32 -7.77 -1.39
CA LYS A 58 14.49 -9.02 -0.62
C LYS A 58 15.95 -9.34 -0.31
N LYS A 59 16.84 -9.30 -1.32
CA LYS A 59 18.27 -9.58 -1.13
C LYS A 59 18.97 -8.56 -0.21
N ALA A 60 18.62 -7.27 -0.33
CA ALA A 60 19.19 -6.22 0.51
C ALA A 60 18.73 -6.38 1.96
N ILE A 61 17.46 -6.69 2.18
CA ILE A 61 16.88 -6.97 3.49
C ILE A 61 17.55 -8.22 4.10
N GLU A 62 17.69 -9.32 3.36
CA GLU A 62 18.36 -10.54 3.82
C GLU A 62 19.84 -10.29 4.15
N SER A 63 20.56 -9.52 3.33
CA SER A 63 21.95 -9.15 3.62
C SER A 63 22.06 -8.33 4.91
N TYR A 64 21.18 -7.33 5.07
CA TYR A 64 21.17 -6.48 6.25
C TYR A 64 20.81 -7.27 7.52
N ASN A 65 19.82 -8.16 7.45
CA ASN A 65 19.44 -9.00 8.58
C ASN A 65 20.59 -9.89 9.04
N ARG A 66 21.29 -10.53 8.10
CA ARG A 66 22.48 -11.34 8.39
C ARG A 66 23.57 -10.51 9.05
N ASP A 67 23.82 -9.30 8.55
CA ASP A 67 24.81 -8.40 9.13
C ASP A 67 24.50 -8.05 10.59
N ILE A 68 23.22 -7.82 10.91
CA ILE A 68 22.77 -7.56 12.29
C ILE A 68 22.87 -8.80 13.18
N GLU A 69 22.59 -10.00 12.65
CA GLU A 69 22.76 -11.25 13.39
C GLU A 69 24.23 -11.52 13.74
N GLU A 70 25.14 -11.28 12.79
CA GLU A 70 26.58 -11.54 12.96
C GLU A 70 27.28 -10.47 13.81
N ARG A 71 26.97 -9.19 13.57
CA ARG A 71 27.70 -8.04 14.14
C ARG A 71 26.93 -7.32 15.24
N GLY A 72 25.67 -7.65 15.44
CA GLY A 72 24.77 -6.92 16.33
C GLY A 72 24.32 -5.58 15.76
N LEU A 73 23.60 -4.81 16.56
CA LEU A 73 23.14 -3.48 16.18
C LEU A 73 24.31 -2.51 16.06
N LEU A 74 24.35 -1.73 14.97
CA LEU A 74 25.33 -0.65 14.78
C LEU A 74 25.25 0.41 15.87
N LEU A 75 24.04 0.70 16.33
CA LEU A 75 23.79 1.59 17.45
C LEU A 75 22.65 1.00 18.30
N LYS A 76 22.91 0.81 19.60
CA LYS A 76 21.86 0.46 20.54
C LYS A 76 21.03 1.72 20.85
N PRO A 77 19.71 1.72 20.61
CA PRO A 77 18.89 2.86 20.98
C PRO A 77 18.76 2.97 22.50
N SER A 78 18.58 4.19 23.02
CA SER A 78 18.57 4.48 24.46
C SER A 78 17.42 3.81 25.24
N TRP A 79 16.37 3.39 24.55
CA TRP A 79 15.25 2.63 25.12
C TRP A 79 15.45 1.11 25.09
N LEU A 80 16.52 0.61 24.45
CA LEU A 80 16.87 -0.81 24.47
C LEU A 80 17.55 -1.12 25.80
N LYS A 81 16.76 -1.57 26.77
CA LYS A 81 17.28 -2.06 28.05
C LYS A 81 18.05 -3.35 27.78
N ASP A 82 19.30 -3.43 28.23
CA ASP A 82 20.03 -4.69 28.24
C ASP A 82 19.25 -5.68 29.13
N LYS A 83 18.96 -6.87 28.60
CA LYS A 83 18.30 -7.96 29.33
C LYS A 83 19.24 -8.58 30.34
#